data_AF-A0A7V9BJB9-F1
#
_entry.id   AF-A0A7V9BJB9-F1
#
_cell.length_a   1.000
_cell.length_b   1.000
_cell.length_c   1.000
_cell.angle_alpha   90.00
_cell.angle_beta   90.00
_cell.angle_gamma   90.00
#
_symmetry.space_group_name_H-M   'P 1'
#
loop_
_entity.id
_entity.type
_entity.pdbx_description
1 polymer ?
#
loop_
_entity_poly.entity_id
_entity_poly.type
_entity_poly.pdbx_seq_one_letter_code
_entity_poly.pdbx_strand_id
1 'polypeptide(L)'
;MRKLLVRNFQSPGDIVMLTAAVRDLHRAHPGEFVTDVRTACPALWQHNPHLTPLDEHDPDVEILDCHYPLIHQSNTVPAHFLHGFPAYLNQVLGTRIRVTEFKGDLHLSDEERAWAEHVTSTSGDSVPYWLMVSGGKFDYTIKWWDTDRYQQVIDHFRNRIQFVQVGEASHHHPALEGVVDLRGQTDLRQLVRLVHRAQGVLSPVSLLMHLAAAVEMPEGCARNRPCVVIAGGREPPHFCAYPHHQFIHTVGALRCCAEGGCWKSRTVPLGDGDEKDQPDQLCVDVVGRLPRCMDMIPATEVVRRIELYFAGGVLEYIGGRPTLESAGETHERTLIEAS
;
A
#
# COMPACT_ATOMS: atom_id res chain seq x y z
N MET A 1 -13.52 -28.20 -18.79
CA MET A 1 -12.92 -26.98 -18.24
C MET A 1 -14.05 -26.14 -17.68
N ARG A 2 -13.99 -25.70 -16.43
CA ARG A 2 -15.03 -24.91 -15.76
C ARG A 2 -14.87 -23.44 -16.13
N LYS A 3 -15.91 -22.79 -16.66
CA LYS A 3 -15.89 -21.34 -16.90
C LYS A 3 -16.35 -20.65 -15.62
N LEU A 4 -15.50 -19.80 -15.04
CA LEU A 4 -15.74 -19.15 -13.76
C LEU A 4 -15.58 -17.63 -13.90
N LEU A 5 -16.65 -16.89 -13.65
CA LEU A 5 -16.64 -15.44 -13.59
C LEU A 5 -16.67 -14.98 -12.13
N VAL A 6 -15.58 -14.39 -11.66
CA VAL A 6 -15.40 -13.99 -10.25
C VAL A 6 -15.74 -12.52 -10.07
N ARG A 7 -16.69 -12.19 -9.19
CA ARG A 7 -17.11 -10.81 -8.90
C ARG A 7 -16.63 -10.35 -7.54
N ASN A 8 -16.13 -9.11 -7.46
CA ASN A 8 -15.85 -8.43 -6.20
C ASN A 8 -15.77 -6.91 -6.42
N PHE A 9 -16.55 -6.13 -5.69
CA PHE A 9 -16.65 -4.67 -5.87
C PHE A 9 -16.06 -3.87 -4.69
N GLN A 10 -15.14 -4.48 -3.94
CA GLN A 10 -14.48 -3.80 -2.83
C GLN A 10 -13.34 -2.89 -3.31
N SER A 11 -12.56 -2.37 -2.37
CA SER A 11 -11.57 -1.34 -2.66
C SER A 11 -10.40 -1.88 -3.48
N PRO A 12 -9.66 -1.02 -4.20
CA PRO A 12 -8.51 -1.45 -4.99
C PRO A 12 -7.50 -2.33 -4.23
N GLY A 13 -7.25 -2.06 -2.95
CA GLY A 13 -6.32 -2.85 -2.13
C GLY A 13 -6.78 -4.29 -1.95
N ASP A 14 -8.08 -4.50 -1.79
CA ASP A 14 -8.69 -5.83 -1.74
C ASP A 14 -8.54 -6.55 -3.08
N ILE A 15 -8.80 -5.84 -4.18
CA ILE A 15 -8.69 -6.42 -5.53
C ILE A 15 -7.27 -6.87 -5.84
N VAL A 16 -6.22 -6.19 -5.35
CA VAL A 16 -4.84 -6.68 -5.47
C VAL A 16 -4.64 -8.05 -4.80
N MET A 17 -5.37 -8.37 -3.72
CA MET A 17 -5.31 -9.72 -3.11
C MET A 17 -6.10 -10.74 -3.92
N LEU A 18 -7.20 -10.32 -4.55
CA LEU A 18 -7.97 -11.18 -5.44
C LEU A 18 -7.14 -11.61 -6.66
N THR A 19 -6.27 -10.75 -7.19
CA THR A 19 -5.39 -11.14 -8.31
C THR A 19 -4.45 -12.28 -7.92
N ALA A 20 -3.90 -12.27 -6.70
CA ALA A 20 -3.11 -13.39 -6.18
C ALA A 20 -3.92 -14.69 -6.07
N ALA A 21 -5.19 -14.60 -5.66
CA ALA A 21 -6.05 -15.76 -5.55
C ALA A 21 -6.35 -16.41 -6.91
N VAL A 22 -6.55 -15.59 -7.96
CA VAL A 22 -6.74 -16.08 -9.33
C VAL A 22 -5.47 -16.72 -9.88
N ARG A 23 -4.31 -16.08 -9.70
CA ARG A 23 -3.01 -16.69 -10.03
C ARG A 23 -2.84 -18.05 -9.37
N ASP A 24 -3.10 -18.13 -8.07
CA ASP A 24 -2.89 -19.34 -7.29
C ASP A 24 -3.93 -20.42 -7.57
N LEU A 25 -5.14 -20.04 -8.01
CA LEU A 25 -6.14 -20.97 -8.56
C LEU A 25 -5.58 -21.70 -9.78
N HIS A 26 -5.06 -20.96 -10.77
CA HIS A 26 -4.51 -21.54 -11.99
C HIS A 26 -3.23 -22.35 -11.75
N ARG A 27 -2.41 -21.96 -10.77
CA ARG A 27 -1.23 -22.75 -10.35
C ARG A 27 -1.62 -24.06 -9.68
N ALA A 28 -2.66 -24.06 -8.84
CA ALA A 28 -3.10 -25.24 -8.11
C ALA A 28 -3.95 -26.20 -8.95
N HIS A 29 -4.64 -25.70 -9.98
CA HIS A 29 -5.56 -26.46 -10.84
C HIS A 29 -5.30 -26.18 -12.34
N PRO A 30 -4.13 -26.56 -12.89
CA PRO A 30 -3.75 -26.20 -14.25
C PRO A 30 -4.72 -26.74 -15.30
N GLY A 31 -5.28 -25.84 -16.12
CA GLY A 31 -6.20 -26.20 -17.20
C GLY A 31 -7.59 -26.64 -16.75
N GLU A 32 -7.91 -26.58 -15.45
CA GLU A 32 -9.25 -26.93 -14.95
C GLU A 32 -10.25 -25.78 -15.13
N PHE A 33 -9.78 -24.53 -15.07
CA PHE A 33 -10.60 -23.32 -15.10
C PHE A 33 -10.28 -22.43 -16.31
N VAL A 34 -11.33 -21.84 -16.90
CA VAL A 34 -11.27 -20.59 -17.67
C VAL A 34 -11.84 -19.51 -16.77
N THR A 35 -11.08 -18.47 -16.46
CA THR A 35 -11.54 -17.44 -15.52
C THR A 35 -11.69 -16.07 -16.17
N ASP A 36 -12.71 -15.35 -15.76
CA ASP A 36 -12.87 -13.90 -15.98
C ASP A 36 -13.25 -13.22 -14.65
N VAL A 37 -13.21 -11.89 -14.61
CA VAL A 37 -13.53 -11.11 -13.40
C VAL A 37 -14.44 -9.92 -13.69
N ARG A 38 -15.25 -9.54 -12.70
CA ARG A 38 -15.94 -8.25 -12.65
C ARG A 38 -15.61 -7.56 -11.35
N THR A 39 -14.87 -6.46 -11.42
CA THR A 39 -14.43 -5.74 -10.22
C THR A 39 -14.59 -4.24 -10.37
N ALA A 40 -14.59 -3.52 -9.25
CA ALA A 40 -14.58 -2.06 -9.23
C ALA A 40 -13.27 -1.45 -9.79
N CYS A 41 -12.25 -2.28 -10.05
CA CYS A 41 -10.90 -1.84 -10.42
C CYS A 41 -10.35 -2.63 -11.62
N PRO A 42 -11.00 -2.56 -12.81
CA PRO A 42 -10.60 -3.35 -13.98
C PRO A 42 -9.16 -3.06 -14.44
N ALA A 43 -8.64 -1.86 -14.20
CA ALA A 43 -7.26 -1.49 -14.54
C ALA A 43 -6.18 -2.37 -13.89
N LEU A 44 -6.47 -3.01 -12.74
CA LEU A 44 -5.53 -3.92 -12.07
C LEU A 44 -5.39 -5.27 -12.79
N TRP A 45 -6.36 -5.62 -13.65
CA TRP A 45 -6.41 -6.89 -14.36
C TRP A 45 -5.87 -6.82 -15.78
N GLN A 46 -5.49 -5.63 -16.25
CA GLN A 46 -4.89 -5.46 -17.58
C GLN A 46 -3.64 -6.32 -17.72
N HIS A 47 -3.51 -6.98 -18.87
CA HIS A 47 -2.43 -7.91 -19.21
C HIS A 47 -2.32 -9.15 -18.29
N ASN A 48 -3.32 -9.45 -17.45
CA ASN A 48 -3.26 -10.63 -16.61
C ASN A 48 -3.43 -11.92 -17.47
N PRO A 49 -2.44 -12.84 -17.49
CA PRO A 49 -2.43 -14.00 -18.37
C PRO A 49 -3.42 -15.09 -17.94
N HIS A 50 -4.00 -14.97 -16.74
CA HIS A 50 -4.97 -15.93 -16.22
C HIS A 50 -6.40 -15.63 -16.65
N LEU A 51 -6.65 -14.48 -17.29
CA LEU A 51 -7.99 -14.08 -17.69
C LEU A 51 -8.29 -14.41 -19.15
N THR A 52 -9.50 -14.90 -19.38
CA THR A 52 -10.11 -15.04 -20.70
C THR A 52 -11.50 -14.43 -20.60
N PRO A 53 -11.88 -13.46 -21.46
CA PRO A 53 -13.21 -12.86 -21.40
C PRO A 53 -14.33 -13.91 -21.47
N LEU A 54 -15.29 -13.80 -20.56
CA LEU A 54 -16.49 -14.65 -20.51
C LEU A 54 -17.74 -13.79 -20.62
N ASP A 55 -18.76 -14.30 -21.31
CA ASP A 55 -20.10 -13.70 -21.33
C ASP A 55 -20.87 -14.14 -20.08
N GLU A 56 -21.38 -13.19 -19.30
CA GLU A 56 -22.16 -13.46 -18.09
C GLU A 56 -23.55 -14.06 -18.39
N HIS A 57 -24.00 -14.00 -19.64
CA HIS A 57 -25.26 -14.61 -20.09
C HIS A 57 -25.09 -16.03 -20.64
N ASP A 58 -23.86 -16.51 -20.78
CA ASP A 58 -23.59 -17.88 -21.21
C ASP A 58 -23.99 -18.86 -20.07
N PRO A 59 -24.91 -19.80 -20.30
CA PRO A 59 -25.38 -20.72 -19.27
C PRO A 59 -24.30 -21.67 -18.74
N ASP A 60 -23.17 -21.81 -19.46
CA ASP A 60 -22.03 -22.60 -19.02
C ASP A 60 -21.06 -21.82 -18.10
N VAL A 61 -21.31 -20.53 -17.84
CA VAL A 61 -20.47 -19.68 -16.97
C VAL A 61 -21.00 -19.69 -15.54
N GLU A 62 -20.18 -20.21 -14.63
CA GLU A 62 -20.43 -20.15 -13.18
C GLU A 62 -20.05 -18.74 -12.68
N ILE A 63 -21.02 -17.99 -12.16
CA ILE A 63 -20.78 -16.68 -11.55
C ILE A 63 -20.60 -16.84 -10.04
N LEU A 64 -19.49 -16.32 -9.51
CA LEU A 64 -19.17 -16.38 -8.09
C LEU A 64 -18.91 -14.99 -7.52
N ASP A 65 -19.73 -14.57 -6.54
CA ASP A 65 -19.40 -13.45 -5.67
C ASP A 65 -18.35 -13.87 -4.65
N CYS A 66 -17.14 -13.32 -4.80
CA CYS A 66 -15.97 -13.73 -4.05
C CYS A 66 -15.78 -12.84 -2.82
N HIS A 67 -15.59 -13.48 -1.67
CA HIS A 67 -15.45 -12.82 -0.37
C HIS A 67 -14.20 -13.31 0.35
N TYR A 68 -13.87 -12.69 1.49
CA TYR A 68 -12.79 -13.15 2.38
C TYR A 68 -13.23 -13.12 3.86
N PRO A 69 -14.16 -13.99 4.30
CA PRO A 69 -14.62 -14.01 5.70
C PRO A 69 -13.49 -14.18 6.74
N LEU A 70 -12.29 -14.61 6.31
CA LEU A 70 -11.07 -14.66 7.12
C LEU A 70 -10.74 -13.33 7.83
N ILE A 71 -11.14 -12.17 7.30
CA ILE A 71 -10.92 -10.87 7.98
C ILE A 71 -11.55 -10.83 9.38
N HIS A 72 -12.67 -11.52 9.58
CA HIS A 72 -13.36 -11.59 10.89
C HIS A 72 -12.59 -12.43 11.92
N GLN A 73 -11.54 -13.14 11.48
CA GLN A 73 -10.63 -13.93 12.31
C GLN A 73 -9.21 -13.34 12.32
N SER A 74 -9.03 -12.12 11.79
CA SER A 74 -7.72 -11.48 11.60
C SER A 74 -6.94 -11.21 12.89
N ASN A 75 -7.59 -11.22 14.06
CA ASN A 75 -6.89 -11.09 15.35
C ASN A 75 -6.45 -12.43 15.95
N THR A 76 -7.02 -13.55 15.51
CA THR A 76 -6.85 -14.86 16.16
C THR A 76 -6.18 -15.90 15.27
N VAL A 77 -6.31 -15.78 13.95
CA VAL A 77 -5.72 -16.71 12.99
C VAL A 77 -4.41 -16.14 12.45
N PRO A 78 -3.29 -16.91 12.49
CA PRO A 78 -1.99 -16.46 12.01
C PRO A 78 -1.90 -16.51 10.48
N ALA A 79 -2.76 -15.76 9.79
CA ALA A 79 -2.84 -15.70 8.35
C ALA A 79 -2.71 -14.25 7.86
N HIS A 80 -2.03 -14.08 6.73
CA HIS A 80 -2.00 -12.82 6.01
C HIS A 80 -3.26 -12.65 5.15
N PHE A 81 -3.65 -11.41 4.85
CA PHE A 81 -4.80 -11.05 4.01
C PHE A 81 -4.85 -11.78 2.66
N LEU A 82 -3.69 -12.05 2.05
CA LEU A 82 -3.54 -12.86 0.83
C LEU A 82 -4.22 -14.24 0.90
N HIS A 83 -4.41 -14.80 2.10
CA HIS A 83 -5.07 -16.09 2.28
C HIS A 83 -6.60 -15.99 2.28
N GLY A 84 -7.17 -14.80 2.36
CA GLY A 84 -8.60 -14.58 2.51
C GLY A 84 -9.42 -15.13 1.34
N PHE A 85 -9.14 -14.63 0.13
CA PHE A 85 -9.84 -15.09 -1.08
C PHE A 85 -9.53 -16.57 -1.42
N PRO A 86 -8.27 -17.06 -1.37
CA PRO A 86 -8.00 -18.49 -1.54
C PRO A 86 -8.78 -19.38 -0.59
N ALA A 87 -8.89 -19.02 0.70
CA ALA A 87 -9.66 -19.78 1.67
C ALA A 87 -11.14 -19.87 1.29
N TYR A 88 -11.74 -18.75 0.87
CA TYR A 88 -13.12 -18.73 0.39
C TYR A 88 -13.32 -19.57 -0.86
N LEU A 89 -12.45 -19.41 -1.87
CA LEU A 89 -12.50 -20.19 -3.11
C LEU A 89 -12.36 -21.70 -2.85
N ASN A 90 -11.47 -22.11 -1.95
CA ASN A 90 -11.32 -23.50 -1.53
C ASN A 90 -12.61 -24.05 -0.94
N GLN A 91 -13.27 -23.27 -0.08
CA GLN A 91 -14.52 -23.66 0.57
C GLN A 91 -15.65 -23.81 -0.45
N VAL A 92 -15.84 -22.84 -1.34
CA VAL A 92 -17.02 -22.80 -2.23
C VAL A 92 -16.85 -23.61 -3.50
N LEU A 93 -15.63 -23.73 -4.03
CA LEU A 93 -15.35 -24.46 -5.28
C LEU A 93 -14.78 -25.87 -5.06
N GLY A 94 -14.49 -26.25 -3.81
CA GLY A 94 -13.82 -27.51 -3.47
C GLY A 94 -12.36 -27.58 -3.93
N THR A 95 -11.73 -26.43 -4.14
CA THR A 95 -10.35 -26.33 -4.62
C THR A 95 -9.33 -26.47 -3.49
N ARG A 96 -8.05 -26.51 -3.85
CA ARG A 96 -6.89 -26.65 -2.94
C ARG A 96 -5.82 -25.58 -3.18
N ILE A 97 -6.25 -24.37 -3.45
CA ILE A 97 -5.41 -23.18 -3.63
C ILE A 97 -4.55 -22.98 -2.39
N ARG A 98 -3.25 -22.75 -2.60
CA ARG A 98 -2.30 -22.30 -1.59
C ARG A 98 -1.69 -20.99 -2.08
N VAL A 99 -1.49 -20.03 -1.18
CA VAL A 99 -0.77 -18.80 -1.52
C VAL A 99 0.66 -19.17 -1.92
N THR A 100 1.05 -18.90 -3.17
CA THR A 100 2.37 -19.30 -3.68
C THR A 100 3.38 -18.16 -3.69
N GLU A 101 2.91 -16.91 -3.67
CA GLU A 101 3.73 -15.72 -3.52
C GLU A 101 3.10 -14.75 -2.52
N PHE A 102 3.93 -14.14 -1.67
CA PHE A 102 3.48 -13.17 -0.65
C PHE A 102 3.24 -11.77 -1.25
N LYS A 103 2.50 -11.71 -2.35
CA LYS A 103 2.10 -10.46 -3.04
C LYS A 103 0.93 -10.68 -3.99
N GLY A 104 0.29 -9.57 -4.36
CA GLY A 104 -0.66 -9.51 -5.48
C GLY A 104 -0.02 -9.92 -6.80
N ASP A 105 -0.85 -10.22 -7.79
CA ASP A 105 -0.45 -10.58 -9.15
C ASP A 105 -0.84 -9.46 -10.13
N LEU A 106 0.12 -8.61 -10.51
CA LEU A 106 -0.09 -7.49 -11.43
C LEU A 106 0.90 -7.58 -12.59
N HIS A 107 0.40 -7.27 -13.79
CA HIS A 107 1.16 -7.43 -15.04
C HIS A 107 1.24 -6.10 -15.76
N LEU A 108 2.43 -5.75 -16.22
CA LEU A 108 2.70 -4.59 -17.07
C LEU A 108 3.02 -5.09 -18.47
N SER A 109 2.57 -4.37 -19.49
CA SER A 109 3.07 -4.53 -20.86
C SER A 109 4.44 -3.87 -21.03
N ASP A 110 5.15 -4.23 -22.11
CA ASP A 110 6.46 -3.65 -22.41
C ASP A 110 6.38 -2.14 -22.65
N GLU A 111 5.30 -1.67 -23.27
CA GLU A 111 5.04 -0.23 -23.46
C GLU A 111 4.93 0.50 -22.12
N GLU A 112 4.24 -0.10 -21.14
CA GLU A 112 4.07 0.53 -19.82
C GLU A 112 5.36 0.56 -19.01
N ARG A 113 6.22 -0.46 -19.18
CA ARG A 113 7.58 -0.47 -18.61
C ARG A 113 8.45 0.62 -19.25
N ALA A 114 8.30 0.84 -20.56
CA ALA A 114 9.05 1.80 -21.36
C ALA A 114 8.57 3.26 -21.23
N TRP A 115 7.29 3.51 -20.95
CA TRP A 115 6.67 4.85 -20.96
C TRP A 115 7.47 5.90 -20.16
N ALA A 116 8.14 5.50 -19.08
CA ALA A 116 8.91 6.41 -18.23
C ALA A 116 9.92 7.27 -19.02
N GLU A 117 10.47 6.77 -20.13
CA GLU A 117 11.39 7.56 -20.99
C GLU A 117 10.75 8.88 -21.46
N HIS A 118 9.43 8.96 -21.61
CA HIS A 118 8.75 10.17 -22.08
C HIS A 118 8.43 11.21 -20.99
N VAL A 119 8.30 10.81 -19.72
CA VAL A 119 8.01 11.74 -18.62
C VAL A 119 9.30 12.29 -18.00
N THR A 120 10.41 11.55 -18.11
CA THR A 120 11.72 11.95 -17.58
C THR A 120 12.65 12.58 -18.63
N SER A 121 12.31 12.53 -19.92
CA SER A 121 13.14 13.09 -20.99
C SER A 121 13.03 14.61 -21.17
N THR A 122 12.11 15.30 -20.48
CA THR A 122 12.08 16.77 -20.55
C THR A 122 13.20 17.43 -19.72
N SER A 123 13.97 16.66 -18.93
CA SER A 123 14.99 17.21 -18.01
C SER A 123 16.35 16.48 -18.01
N GLY A 124 16.59 15.55 -18.93
CA GLY A 124 17.93 15.00 -19.18
C GLY A 124 18.40 13.86 -18.26
N ASP A 125 17.81 13.66 -17.09
CA ASP A 125 18.00 12.46 -16.25
C ASP A 125 16.75 12.18 -15.40
N SER A 126 16.33 10.92 -15.27
CA SER A 126 15.23 10.51 -14.38
C SER A 126 15.65 10.61 -12.92
N VAL A 127 15.27 11.67 -12.21
CA VAL A 127 15.47 11.77 -10.76
C VAL A 127 14.70 10.64 -10.06
N PRO A 128 15.37 9.76 -9.29
CA PRO A 128 14.69 8.71 -8.55
C PRO A 128 13.79 9.29 -7.45
N TYR A 129 12.62 8.69 -7.23
CA TYR A 129 11.62 9.23 -6.32
C TYR A 129 10.97 8.18 -5.42
N TRP A 130 10.42 8.66 -4.31
CA TRP A 130 9.51 7.95 -3.44
C TRP A 130 8.07 8.41 -3.69
N LEU A 131 7.14 7.47 -3.80
CA LEU A 131 5.71 7.78 -3.85
C LEU A 131 5.12 7.87 -2.47
N MET A 132 4.15 8.75 -2.30
CA MET A 132 3.39 8.81 -1.07
C MET A 132 1.94 9.25 -1.22
N VAL A 133 1.16 8.93 -0.19
CA VAL A 133 -0.13 9.56 0.10
C VAL A 133 -0.10 10.15 1.51
N SER A 134 -0.71 11.31 1.71
CA SER A 134 -0.77 12.02 3.00
C SER A 134 -2.13 11.90 3.70
N GLY A 135 -2.96 10.93 3.30
CA GLY A 135 -4.33 10.78 3.81
C GLY A 135 -5.06 9.61 3.17
N GLY A 136 -6.36 9.74 2.95
CA GLY A 136 -7.19 8.69 2.36
C GLY A 136 -8.67 9.01 2.33
N LYS A 137 -9.47 7.95 2.17
CA LYS A 137 -10.93 8.04 2.13
C LYS A 137 -11.53 8.57 3.42
N PHE A 138 -12.66 9.28 3.30
CA PHE A 138 -13.42 9.80 4.44
C PHE A 138 -14.15 8.71 5.25
N ASP A 139 -14.41 7.54 4.67
CA ASP A 139 -15.04 6.42 5.40
C ASP A 139 -14.12 5.79 6.47
N TYR A 140 -12.79 5.89 6.31
CA TYR A 140 -11.80 5.31 7.23
C TYR A 140 -10.77 6.33 7.77
N THR A 141 -11.25 7.42 8.39
CA THR A 141 -10.38 8.50 8.92
C THR A 141 -9.39 8.06 10.00
N ILE A 142 -9.65 6.93 10.66
CA ILE A 142 -8.75 6.31 11.65
C ILE A 142 -7.34 6.01 11.09
N LYS A 143 -7.22 5.82 9.77
CA LYS A 143 -5.96 5.45 9.12
C LYS A 143 -5.10 6.66 8.79
N TRP A 144 -5.61 7.87 8.99
CA TRP A 144 -4.89 9.08 8.65
C TRP A 144 -3.80 9.36 9.68
N TRP A 145 -2.67 9.83 9.19
CA TRP A 145 -1.58 10.35 10.01
C TRP A 145 -1.52 11.87 9.88
N ASP A 146 -0.82 12.50 10.80
CA ASP A 146 -0.76 13.95 10.89
C ASP A 146 -0.01 14.59 9.70
N THR A 147 -0.60 15.63 9.12
CA THR A 147 -0.04 16.35 7.95
C THR A 147 1.30 16.98 8.27
N ASP A 148 1.44 17.62 9.43
CA ASP A 148 2.67 18.33 9.79
C ASP A 148 3.80 17.33 10.01
N ARG A 149 3.50 16.12 10.51
CA ARG A 149 4.48 15.03 10.60
C ARG A 149 4.89 14.49 9.23
N TYR A 150 3.99 14.41 8.26
CA TYR A 150 4.41 14.13 6.88
C TYR A 150 5.36 15.21 6.37
N GLN A 151 5.04 16.50 6.58
CA GLN A 151 5.90 17.60 6.16
C GLN A 151 7.29 17.53 6.80
N GLN A 152 7.38 17.21 8.10
CA GLN A 152 8.67 16.98 8.78
C GLN A 152 9.52 15.88 8.13
N VAL A 153 8.89 14.79 7.67
CA VAL A 153 9.61 13.73 6.93
C VAL A 153 10.14 14.26 5.60
N ILE A 154 9.33 15.00 4.85
CA ILE A 154 9.75 15.61 3.58
C ILE A 154 10.93 16.57 3.79
N ASP A 155 10.82 17.44 4.79
CA ASP A 155 11.85 18.43 5.10
C ASP A 155 13.17 17.78 5.52
N HIS A 156 13.13 16.69 6.30
CA HIS A 156 14.33 15.93 6.68
C HIS A 156 15.13 15.39 5.48
N PHE A 157 14.41 14.98 4.42
CA PHE A 157 15.01 14.40 3.22
C PHE A 157 15.14 15.39 2.06
N ARG A 158 14.95 16.69 2.32
CA ARG A 158 15.11 17.74 1.31
C ARG A 158 16.47 17.59 0.61
N ASN A 159 16.47 17.64 -0.72
CA ASN A 159 17.63 17.44 -1.60
C ASN A 159 18.30 16.05 -1.54
N ARG A 160 17.76 15.10 -0.76
CA ARG A 160 18.26 13.72 -0.63
C ARG A 160 17.30 12.70 -1.25
N ILE A 161 16.00 12.96 -1.17
CA ILE A 161 14.94 12.13 -1.76
C ILE A 161 13.93 13.06 -2.45
N GLN A 162 13.56 12.75 -3.69
CA GLN A 162 12.40 13.36 -4.34
C GLN A 162 11.14 12.61 -3.91
N PHE A 163 10.16 13.32 -3.36
CA PHE A 163 8.85 12.75 -3.10
C PHE A 163 7.85 13.15 -4.19
N VAL A 164 7.00 12.21 -4.56
CA VAL A 164 5.85 12.39 -5.45
C VAL A 164 4.60 12.06 -4.65
N GLN A 165 3.73 13.05 -4.48
CA GLN A 165 2.48 12.91 -3.76
C GLN A 165 1.36 12.55 -4.73
N VAL A 166 0.67 11.45 -4.48
CA VAL A 166 -0.52 11.01 -5.23
C VAL A 166 -1.73 10.99 -4.31
N GLY A 167 -2.92 10.83 -4.88
CA GLY A 167 -4.17 10.76 -4.14
C GLY A 167 -5.38 10.95 -5.05
N GLU A 168 -6.51 10.36 -4.68
CA GLU A 168 -7.77 10.54 -5.40
C GLU A 168 -8.36 11.92 -5.08
N ALA A 169 -8.90 12.63 -6.07
CA ALA A 169 -9.35 14.01 -5.91
C ALA A 169 -10.52 14.14 -4.92
N SER A 170 -11.36 13.11 -4.82
CA SER A 170 -12.52 13.07 -3.92
C SER A 170 -12.18 12.64 -2.49
N HIS A 171 -10.91 12.31 -2.19
CA HIS A 171 -10.47 11.88 -0.88
C HIS A 171 -9.69 12.98 -0.15
N HIS A 172 -9.47 12.81 1.16
CA HIS A 172 -8.66 13.73 1.95
C HIS A 172 -7.18 13.44 1.74
N HIS A 173 -6.49 14.29 0.99
CA HIS A 173 -5.05 14.25 0.81
C HIS A 173 -4.49 15.66 0.96
N PRO A 174 -4.13 16.13 2.15
CA PRO A 174 -3.62 17.49 2.36
C PRO A 174 -2.32 17.72 1.58
N ALA A 175 -2.19 18.90 0.98
CA ALA A 175 -1.04 19.27 0.16
C ALA A 175 0.23 19.35 1.02
N LEU A 176 1.37 18.94 0.45
CA LEU A 176 2.68 19.06 1.10
C LEU A 176 3.59 19.95 0.25
N GLU A 177 4.51 20.64 0.91
CA GLU A 177 5.51 21.48 0.25
C GLU A 177 6.77 20.67 -0.07
N GLY A 178 7.45 21.02 -1.17
CA GLY A 178 8.70 20.36 -1.57
C GLY A 178 8.54 18.99 -2.22
N VAL A 179 7.32 18.63 -2.65
CA VAL A 179 7.01 17.38 -3.37
C VAL A 179 6.51 17.67 -4.78
N VAL A 180 6.61 16.70 -5.68
CA VAL A 180 5.87 16.73 -6.95
C VAL A 180 4.43 16.33 -6.66
N ASP A 181 3.49 17.24 -6.86
CA ASP A 181 2.08 17.02 -6.57
C ASP A 181 1.33 16.47 -7.79
N LEU A 182 0.91 15.21 -7.69
CA LEU A 182 0.10 14.48 -8.67
C LEU A 182 -1.26 14.06 -8.10
N ARG A 183 -1.72 14.65 -6.99
CA ARG A 183 -3.08 14.39 -6.47
C ARG A 183 -4.13 14.75 -7.52
N GLY A 184 -5.07 13.84 -7.75
CA GLY A 184 -6.14 14.00 -8.75
C GLY A 184 -5.67 13.98 -10.21
N GLN A 185 -4.39 13.68 -10.48
CA GLN A 185 -3.80 13.74 -11.83
C GLN A 185 -3.49 12.36 -12.42
N THR A 186 -3.82 11.28 -11.70
CA THR A 186 -3.52 9.91 -12.12
C THR A 186 -4.75 9.04 -12.05
N ASP A 187 -5.00 8.25 -13.09
CA ASP A 187 -5.86 7.07 -12.97
C ASP A 187 -5.13 5.91 -12.26
N LEU A 188 -5.86 4.82 -12.00
CA LEU A 188 -5.31 3.65 -11.30
C LEU A 188 -4.17 2.96 -12.07
N ARG A 189 -4.20 2.98 -13.41
CA ARG A 189 -3.16 2.35 -14.22
C ARG A 189 -1.90 3.20 -14.27
N GLN A 190 -2.05 4.51 -14.41
CA GLN A 190 -0.96 5.49 -14.27
C GLN A 190 -0.32 5.37 -12.88
N LEU A 191 -1.10 5.19 -11.81
CA LEU A 191 -0.57 4.94 -10.47
C LEU A 191 0.28 3.66 -10.41
N VAL A 192 -0.18 2.54 -10.99
CA VAL A 192 0.61 1.28 -11.07
C VAL A 192 1.95 1.53 -11.76
N ARG A 193 1.95 2.32 -12.84
CA ARG A 193 3.16 2.67 -13.61
C ARG A 193 4.10 3.60 -12.84
N LEU A 194 3.56 4.54 -12.05
CA LEU A 194 4.37 5.32 -11.11
C LEU A 194 5.01 4.41 -10.06
N VAL A 195 4.24 3.47 -9.48
CA VAL A 195 4.77 2.52 -8.48
C VAL A 195 5.90 1.68 -9.07
N HIS A 196 5.77 1.20 -10.31
CA HIS A 196 6.82 0.45 -11.00
C HIS A 196 8.19 1.17 -10.95
N ARG A 197 8.21 2.50 -11.11
CA ARG A 197 9.46 3.28 -11.13
C ARG A 197 9.86 3.90 -9.79
N ALA A 198 8.96 3.92 -8.80
CA ALA A 198 9.27 4.45 -7.48
C ALA A 198 10.34 3.58 -6.78
N GLN A 199 11.37 4.23 -6.25
CA GLN A 199 12.39 3.60 -5.41
C GLN A 199 11.83 3.18 -4.06
N GLY A 200 10.80 3.86 -3.58
CA GLY A 200 10.15 3.51 -2.34
C GLY A 200 8.76 4.10 -2.21
N VAL A 201 8.03 3.65 -1.20
CA VAL A 201 6.66 4.08 -0.89
C VAL A 201 6.53 4.46 0.57
N LEU A 202 5.90 5.61 0.86
CA LEU A 202 5.47 6.03 2.18
C LEU A 202 3.93 6.16 2.21
N SER A 203 3.26 5.42 3.09
CA SER A 203 1.80 5.39 3.11
C SER A 203 1.26 4.97 4.49
N PRO A 204 0.02 5.32 4.87
CA PRO A 204 -0.72 4.53 5.85
C PRO A 204 -1.12 3.17 5.26
N VAL A 205 -1.89 2.36 6.00
CA VAL A 205 -2.49 1.13 5.43
C VAL A 205 -3.49 1.50 4.31
N SER A 206 -3.06 1.34 3.06
CA SER A 206 -3.80 1.78 1.86
C SER A 206 -3.49 0.91 0.63
N LEU A 207 -4.09 1.20 -0.53
CA LEU A 207 -3.71 0.58 -1.79
C LEU A 207 -2.20 0.62 -2.07
N LEU A 208 -1.53 1.72 -1.70
CA LEU A 208 -0.15 1.97 -2.12
C LEU A 208 0.84 0.95 -1.54
N MET A 209 0.61 0.44 -0.31
CA MET A 209 1.41 -0.65 0.22
C MET A 209 1.20 -1.96 -0.56
N HIS A 210 -0.04 -2.27 -0.96
CA HIS A 210 -0.30 -3.48 -1.73
C HIS A 210 0.34 -3.41 -3.13
N LEU A 211 0.30 -2.24 -3.77
CA LEU A 211 1.02 -2.00 -5.02
C LEU A 211 2.53 -2.10 -4.84
N ALA A 212 3.08 -1.54 -3.76
CA ALA A 212 4.51 -1.62 -3.47
C ALA A 212 5.01 -3.08 -3.39
N ALA A 213 4.20 -3.99 -2.85
CA ALA A 213 4.51 -5.41 -2.79
C ALA A 213 4.24 -6.16 -4.12
N ALA A 214 3.19 -5.76 -4.87
CA ALA A 214 2.71 -6.50 -6.04
C ALA A 214 3.43 -6.13 -7.34
N VAL A 215 3.66 -4.83 -7.58
CA VAL A 215 4.26 -4.33 -8.82
C VAL A 215 5.74 -4.67 -8.82
N GLU A 216 6.24 -5.28 -9.89
CA GLU A 216 7.66 -5.59 -10.04
C GLU A 216 8.54 -4.33 -10.00
N MET A 217 9.80 -4.51 -9.62
CA MET A 217 10.82 -3.47 -9.73
C MET A 217 11.49 -3.57 -11.10
N PRO A 218 12.00 -2.46 -11.68
CA PRO A 218 12.71 -2.50 -12.95
C PRO A 218 13.95 -3.40 -12.86
N GLU A 219 14.37 -3.97 -13.99
CA GLU A 219 15.58 -4.77 -14.04
C GLU A 219 16.81 -4.00 -13.52
N GLY A 220 17.67 -4.68 -12.77
CA GLY A 220 18.85 -4.07 -12.15
C GLY A 220 18.58 -3.29 -10.85
N CYS A 221 17.32 -3.09 -10.46
CA CYS A 221 16.97 -2.53 -9.16
C CYS A 221 16.85 -3.61 -8.06
N ALA A 222 16.59 -3.15 -6.83
CA ALA A 222 16.27 -4.03 -5.71
C ALA A 222 15.11 -4.99 -6.04
N ARG A 223 15.19 -6.23 -5.56
CA ARG A 223 14.16 -7.26 -5.80
C ARG A 223 12.79 -6.87 -5.25
N ASN A 224 12.76 -6.21 -4.09
CA ASN A 224 11.55 -5.78 -3.41
C ASN A 224 11.59 -4.27 -3.26
N ARG A 225 10.44 -3.61 -3.43
CA ARG A 225 10.34 -2.17 -3.27
C ARG A 225 10.37 -1.79 -1.79
N PRO A 226 11.31 -0.93 -1.35
CA PRO A 226 11.24 -0.26 -0.07
C PRO A 226 9.85 0.35 0.20
N CYS A 227 9.27 0.04 1.35
CA CYS A 227 8.00 0.62 1.75
C CYS A 227 7.98 0.85 3.26
N VAL A 228 7.51 2.03 3.68
CA VAL A 228 7.27 2.39 5.07
C VAL A 228 5.77 2.60 5.24
N VAL A 229 5.17 1.82 6.14
CA VAL A 229 3.72 1.84 6.39
C VAL A 229 3.47 2.38 7.79
N ILE A 230 2.70 3.46 7.89
CA ILE A 230 2.24 4.03 9.17
C ILE A 230 0.89 3.38 9.53
N ALA A 231 0.92 2.35 10.37
CA ALA A 231 -0.24 1.48 10.57
C ALA A 231 -1.01 1.73 11.87
N GLY A 232 -0.34 2.20 12.92
CA GLY A 232 -0.96 2.39 14.24
C GLY A 232 -1.51 1.08 14.80
N GLY A 233 -2.70 1.13 15.40
CA GLY A 233 -3.30 0.02 16.16
C GLY A 233 -4.56 -0.59 15.54
N ARG A 234 -4.94 -0.19 14.31
CA ARG A 234 -6.21 -0.59 13.71
C ARG A 234 -6.18 -2.01 13.16
N GLU A 235 -5.23 -2.33 12.29
CA GLU A 235 -5.08 -3.66 11.70
C GLU A 235 -3.99 -4.48 12.42
N PRO A 236 -4.22 -5.79 12.64
CA PRO A 236 -3.20 -6.67 13.21
C PRO A 236 -2.02 -6.84 12.22
N PRO A 237 -0.77 -6.70 12.65
CA PRO A 237 0.39 -6.69 11.76
C PRO A 237 0.57 -8.01 11.02
N HIS A 238 0.30 -9.16 11.63
CA HIS A 238 0.43 -10.46 10.95
C HIS A 238 -0.58 -10.63 9.80
N PHE A 239 -1.71 -9.92 9.84
CA PHE A 239 -2.71 -9.96 8.77
C PHE A 239 -2.35 -9.04 7.61
N CYS A 240 -1.71 -7.89 7.85
CA CYS A 240 -1.50 -6.86 6.82
C CYS A 240 -0.05 -6.63 6.40
N ALA A 241 0.94 -6.96 7.23
CA ALA A 241 2.32 -6.60 6.97
C ALA A 241 2.96 -7.52 5.91
N TYR A 242 3.61 -6.91 4.93
CA TYR A 242 4.49 -7.62 4.00
C TYR A 242 5.87 -7.80 4.62
N PRO A 243 6.56 -8.94 4.38
CA PRO A 243 7.82 -9.27 5.05
C PRO A 243 8.94 -8.23 4.90
N HIS A 244 8.95 -7.48 3.79
CA HIS A 244 10.00 -6.53 3.45
C HIS A 244 9.61 -5.07 3.71
N HIS A 245 8.37 -4.80 4.16
CA HIS A 245 7.94 -3.44 4.51
C HIS A 245 8.36 -3.11 5.94
N GLN A 246 8.70 -1.85 6.18
CA GLN A 246 8.78 -1.31 7.54
C GLN A 246 7.36 -0.94 7.98
N PHE A 247 6.67 -1.90 8.61
CA PHE A 247 5.29 -1.74 9.08
C PHE A 247 5.27 -1.22 10.52
N ILE A 248 5.01 0.07 10.70
CA ILE A 248 5.04 0.75 12.01
C ILE A 248 3.68 0.62 12.68
N HIS A 249 3.57 -0.31 13.64
CA HIS A 249 2.33 -0.56 14.38
C HIS A 249 2.48 -0.27 15.87
N THR A 250 1.34 -0.08 16.54
CA THR A 250 1.19 0.10 17.98
C THR A 250 0.18 -0.89 18.59
N VAL A 251 -0.23 -1.92 17.84
CA VAL A 251 -0.96 -3.09 18.37
C VAL A 251 -0.22 -3.67 19.58
N GLY A 252 -0.95 -3.90 20.67
CA GLY A 252 -0.41 -4.33 21.97
C GLY A 252 0.07 -3.20 22.88
N ALA A 253 0.25 -1.97 22.37
CA ALA A 253 0.71 -0.84 23.18
C ALA A 253 -0.42 -0.05 23.86
N LEU A 254 -1.67 -0.22 23.40
CA LEU A 254 -2.86 0.47 23.92
C LEU A 254 -3.96 -0.55 24.28
N ARG A 255 -4.79 -0.21 25.27
CA ARG A 255 -5.86 -1.09 25.76
C ARG A 255 -6.86 -1.47 24.66
N CYS A 256 -7.18 -0.55 23.75
CA CYS A 256 -8.15 -0.77 22.67
C CYS A 256 -7.65 -1.71 21.56
N CYS A 257 -6.34 -2.01 21.52
CA CYS A 257 -5.72 -2.92 20.56
C CYS A 257 -4.79 -3.93 21.26
N ALA A 258 -5.12 -4.33 22.50
CA ALA A 258 -4.27 -5.20 23.32
C ALA A 258 -4.16 -6.63 22.77
N GLU A 259 -5.23 -7.14 22.15
CA GLU A 259 -5.34 -8.52 21.65
C GLU A 259 -5.40 -8.59 20.12
N GLY A 260 -4.96 -7.53 19.43
CA GLY A 260 -5.01 -7.42 17.98
C GLY A 260 -5.43 -6.03 17.53
N GLY A 261 -5.76 -5.91 16.24
CA GLY A 261 -6.26 -4.66 15.67
C GLY A 261 -7.63 -4.28 16.24
N CYS A 262 -7.85 -2.99 16.54
CA CYS A 262 -9.13 -2.51 17.06
C CYS A 262 -10.24 -2.42 16.00
N TRP A 263 -9.87 -2.45 14.71
CA TRP A 263 -10.76 -2.38 13.55
C TRP A 263 -11.75 -1.21 13.48
N LYS A 264 -11.60 -0.20 14.33
CA LYS A 264 -12.38 1.05 14.26
C LYS A 264 -12.28 1.68 12.88
N SER A 265 -13.31 2.42 12.50
CA SER A 265 -13.46 3.00 11.16
C SER A 265 -13.06 4.47 11.16
N ARG A 266 -13.59 5.26 12.09
CA ARG A 266 -13.37 6.72 12.12
C ARG A 266 -12.74 7.18 13.43
N THR A 267 -11.97 8.26 13.36
CA THR A 267 -11.40 8.91 14.56
C THR A 267 -12.48 9.66 15.33
N VAL A 268 -13.30 10.42 14.61
CA VAL A 268 -14.44 11.21 15.11
C VAL A 268 -15.60 11.07 14.11
N PRO A 269 -16.87 11.25 14.54
CA PRO A 269 -17.99 11.18 13.62
C PRO A 269 -17.93 12.32 12.60
N LEU A 270 -18.35 12.06 11.36
CA LEU A 270 -18.38 13.05 10.27
C LEU A 270 -19.74 13.72 10.08
N GLY A 271 -20.82 13.13 10.60
CA GLY A 271 -22.19 13.63 10.47
C GLY A 271 -22.79 13.42 9.08
N ASP A 272 -22.27 12.46 8.31
CA ASP A 272 -22.68 12.18 6.92
C ASP A 272 -23.77 11.09 6.80
N GLY A 273 -24.20 10.53 7.92
CA GLY A 273 -25.23 9.47 7.97
C GLY A 273 -24.70 8.05 7.71
N ASP A 274 -23.39 7.86 7.57
CA ASP A 274 -22.77 6.54 7.45
C ASP A 274 -22.76 5.81 8.81
N GLU A 275 -22.98 4.49 8.80
CA GLU A 275 -22.92 3.64 10.00
C GLU A 275 -21.57 3.70 10.75
N LYS A 276 -20.50 4.15 10.10
CA LYS A 276 -19.17 4.32 10.69
C LYS A 276 -19.09 5.46 11.70
N ASP A 277 -20.16 6.26 11.84
CA ASP A 277 -20.32 7.22 12.94
C ASP A 277 -20.88 6.60 14.22
N GLN A 278 -21.31 5.33 14.20
CA GLN A 278 -21.83 4.67 15.40
C GLN A 278 -20.72 4.50 16.46
N PRO A 279 -21.04 4.55 17.77
CA PRO A 279 -20.04 4.51 18.85
C PRO A 279 -19.08 3.30 18.80
N ASP A 280 -19.55 2.15 18.33
CA ASP A 280 -18.73 0.94 18.17
C ASP A 280 -17.78 1.00 16.96
N GLN A 281 -17.95 1.97 16.06
CA GLN A 281 -17.09 2.22 14.90
C GLN A 281 -16.05 3.33 15.15
N LEU A 282 -16.23 4.13 16.21
CA LEU A 282 -15.36 5.26 16.53
C LEU A 282 -14.14 4.86 17.37
N CYS A 283 -13.04 5.58 17.16
CA CYS A 283 -11.86 5.53 18.01
C CYS A 283 -12.23 5.86 19.46
N VAL A 284 -11.72 5.07 20.40
CA VAL A 284 -11.99 5.25 21.83
C VAL A 284 -10.91 6.03 22.57
N ASP A 285 -9.81 6.37 21.87
CA ASP A 285 -8.65 7.07 22.45
C ASP A 285 -8.06 8.02 21.40
N VAL A 286 -8.44 9.30 21.48
CA VAL A 286 -8.14 10.34 20.49
C VAL A 286 -7.33 11.46 21.15
N VAL A 287 -6.26 11.89 20.49
CA VAL A 287 -5.44 13.05 20.88
C VAL A 287 -5.64 14.15 19.85
N GLY A 288 -6.37 15.20 20.24
CA GLY A 288 -6.79 16.24 19.30
C GLY A 288 -7.72 15.68 18.22
N ARG A 289 -7.21 15.50 17.00
CA ARG A 289 -7.94 14.90 15.86
C ARG A 289 -7.34 13.59 15.36
N LEU A 290 -6.36 13.04 16.08
CA LEU A 290 -5.60 11.87 15.66
C LEU A 290 -5.84 10.70 16.64
N PRO A 291 -6.00 9.45 16.16
CA PRO A 291 -6.04 8.30 17.05
C PRO A 291 -4.74 8.21 17.86
N ARG A 292 -4.82 7.91 19.16
CA ARG A 292 -3.65 7.78 20.04
C ARG A 292 -2.60 6.83 19.46
N CYS A 293 -3.04 5.76 18.80
CA CYS A 293 -2.19 4.76 18.17
C CYS A 293 -1.35 5.30 17.00
N MET A 294 -1.84 6.33 16.31
CA MET A 294 -1.16 7.06 15.24
C MET A 294 -0.34 8.23 15.81
N ASP A 295 -0.82 8.88 16.85
CA ASP A 295 -0.12 9.94 17.61
C ASP A 295 1.18 9.44 18.25
N MET A 296 1.24 8.17 18.64
CA MET A 296 2.46 7.55 19.18
C MET A 296 3.57 7.32 18.13
N ILE A 297 3.31 7.57 16.85
CA ILE A 297 4.29 7.42 15.76
C ILE A 297 4.81 8.82 15.39
N PRO A 298 6.01 9.23 15.86
CA PRO A 298 6.60 10.51 15.51
C PRO A 298 7.24 10.48 14.11
N ALA A 299 7.47 11.66 13.53
CA ALA A 299 8.17 11.79 12.25
C ALA A 299 9.56 11.15 12.25
N THR A 300 10.28 11.25 13.36
CA THR A 300 11.61 10.65 13.54
C THR A 300 11.61 9.13 13.40
N GLU A 301 10.54 8.44 13.81
CA GLU A 301 10.43 7.00 13.61
C GLU A 301 10.23 6.66 12.12
N VAL A 302 9.40 7.42 11.42
CA VAL A 302 9.20 7.25 9.96
C VAL A 302 10.49 7.52 9.20
N VAL A 303 11.19 8.61 9.52
CA VAL A 303 12.52 8.94 8.99
C VAL A 303 13.48 7.78 9.19
N ARG A 304 13.60 7.28 10.42
CA ARG A 304 14.50 6.16 10.74
C ARG A 304 14.18 4.91 9.91
N ARG A 305 12.89 4.61 9.67
CA ARG A 305 12.47 3.48 8.83
C ARG A 305 12.82 3.66 7.35
N ILE A 306 12.74 4.89 6.84
CA ILE A 306 13.20 5.21 5.49
C ILE A 306 14.73 5.04 5.42
N GLU A 307 15.47 5.60 6.37
CA GLU A 307 16.94 5.54 6.41
C GLU A 307 17.49 4.11 6.49
N LEU A 308 16.77 3.16 7.11
CA LEU A 308 17.17 1.75 7.12
C LEU A 308 17.43 1.17 5.72
N TYR A 309 16.66 1.59 4.70
CA TYR A 309 16.87 1.12 3.32
C TYR A 309 18.15 1.69 2.69
N PHE A 310 18.52 2.93 3.04
CA PHE A 310 19.76 3.56 2.59
C PHE A 310 20.97 3.02 3.34
N ALA A 311 20.86 2.87 4.66
CA ALA A 311 21.89 2.27 5.51
C ALA A 311 22.16 0.81 5.15
N GLY A 312 21.10 0.06 4.80
CA GLY A 312 21.20 -1.31 4.28
C GLY A 312 21.77 -1.40 2.86
N GLY A 313 21.97 -0.27 2.17
CA GLY A 313 22.57 -0.21 0.84
C GLY A 313 21.67 -0.68 -0.29
N VAL A 314 20.36 -0.88 -0.05
CA VAL A 314 19.40 -1.24 -1.11
C VAL A 314 18.96 -0.01 -1.92
N LEU A 315 19.13 1.19 -1.36
CA LEU A 315 18.91 2.48 -2.00
C LEU A 315 20.11 3.42 -1.84
N GLU A 316 20.17 4.43 -2.70
CA GLU A 316 21.13 5.52 -2.64
C GLU A 316 20.40 6.86 -2.69
N TYR A 317 20.93 7.87 -1.98
CA TYR A 317 20.38 9.22 -2.03
C TYR A 317 20.68 9.90 -3.37
N ILE A 318 19.89 10.92 -3.70
CA ILE A 318 20.18 11.83 -4.80
C ILE A 318 21.57 12.44 -4.56
N GLY A 319 22.45 12.37 -5.56
CA GLY A 319 23.84 12.85 -5.43
C GLY A 319 24.82 11.87 -4.80
N GLY A 320 24.41 10.63 -4.50
CA GLY A 320 25.25 9.59 -3.90
C GLY A 320 25.22 9.57 -2.38
N ARG A 321 25.97 8.64 -1.76
CA ARG A 321 26.06 8.57 -0.29
C ARG A 321 26.72 9.85 0.24
N PRO A 322 26.16 10.52 1.28
CA PRO A 322 26.89 11.54 2.00
C PRO A 322 28.20 10.92 2.52
N THR A 323 29.34 11.46 2.13
CA THR A 323 30.61 11.12 2.77
C THR A 323 30.53 11.54 4.24
N LEU A 324 31.10 10.71 5.13
CA LEU A 324 31.16 10.96 6.58
C LEU A 324 31.74 12.34 6.95
N GLU A 325 32.42 13.00 6.02
CA GLU A 325 32.96 14.36 6.16
C GLU A 325 31.86 15.43 6.30
N SER A 326 30.69 15.25 5.68
CA SER A 326 29.60 16.26 5.74
C SER A 326 28.83 16.29 7.07
N ALA A 327 28.98 15.27 7.92
CA ALA A 327 28.39 15.23 9.26
C ALA A 327 29.33 15.79 10.35
N GLY A 328 30.64 15.91 10.06
CA GLY A 328 31.65 16.42 11.00
C GLY A 328 31.74 17.94 11.05
N GLU A 329 31.50 18.62 9.92
CA GLU A 329 31.64 20.09 9.84
C GLU A 329 30.58 20.86 10.64
N THR A 330 29.41 20.27 10.88
CA THR A 330 28.34 20.91 11.66
C THR A 330 28.60 20.88 13.17
N HIS A 331 29.44 19.96 13.66
CA HIS A 331 29.77 19.88 15.10
C HIS A 331 30.99 20.72 15.48
N GLU A 332 31.96 20.91 14.58
CA GLU A 332 33.13 21.77 14.83
C GLU A 332 32.80 23.27 14.76
N ARG A 333 31.81 23.69 13.95
CA ARG A 333 31.42 25.11 13.91
C ARG A 333 30.70 25.59 15.17
N THR A 334 30.02 24.71 15.92
CA THR A 334 29.32 25.11 17.16
C THR A 334 30.26 25.24 18.36
N LEU A 335 31.47 24.67 18.30
CA LEU A 335 32.46 24.75 19.39
C LEU A 335 33.43 25.94 19.25
N ILE A 336 33.60 26.50 18.04
CA ILE A 336 34.51 27.63 17.80
C ILE A 336 33.82 28.99 18.08
N GLU A 337 32.49 29.05 18.12
CA GLU A 337 31.75 30.28 18.48
C GLU A 337 31.45 30.41 19.99
N ALA A 338 31.95 29.49 20.82
CA ALA A 338 31.75 29.48 22.27
C ALA A 338 33.05 29.52 23.11
N SER A 339 34.16 29.97 22.53
CA SER A 339 35.46 30.15 23.21
C SER A 339 35.91 31.61 23.25
#